data_AF-A0A6I1QKU9-F1
#
_entry.id   AF-A0A6I1QKU9-F1
#
_cell.length_a   1.000
_cell.length_b   1.000
_cell.length_c   1.000
_cell.angle_alpha   90.00
_cell.angle_beta   90.00
_cell.angle_gamma   90.00
#
_symmetry.space_group_name_H-M   'P 1'
#
loop_
_entity.id
_entity.type
_entity.pdbx_description
1 polymer ?
#
loop_
_entity_poly.entity_id
_entity_poly.type
_entity_poly.pdbx_seq_one_letter_code
_entity_poly.pdbx_strand_id
1 'polypeptide(L)'
;MVAIPRSAPAALPRTWHLPVSGRTIVVLGLVGLAMLGLLRVVQSSYTTSTGFTVTELEQQRTALHAEVNNLENDVTVHASLNRVEAEARGRLGMVEPTQRIFVTVDEAAPPLDRLPARYQPAIAKEDAGDLPWWQKALSALGID
;
A
#
# COMPACT_ATOMS: atom_id res chain seq x y z
N MET A 1 -1.54 43.65 80.76
CA MET A 1 -2.78 43.46 79.95
C MET A 1 -2.36 43.08 78.54
N VAL A 2 -2.48 41.81 78.17
CA VAL A 2 -2.16 41.31 76.82
C VAL A 2 -3.47 41.30 76.04
N ALA A 3 -3.54 42.09 74.97
CA ALA A 3 -4.69 42.13 74.07
C ALA A 3 -4.57 40.98 73.06
N ILE A 4 -5.54 40.06 73.08
CA ILE A 4 -5.66 38.97 72.10
C ILE A 4 -6.22 39.59 70.80
N PRO A 5 -5.53 39.51 69.64
CA PRO A 5 -6.13 39.94 68.39
C PRO A 5 -7.24 38.96 67.98
N ARG A 6 -8.46 39.48 67.82
CA ARG A 6 -9.59 38.75 67.25
C ARG A 6 -9.30 38.43 65.79
N SER A 7 -9.32 37.15 65.45
CA SER A 7 -9.26 36.66 64.07
C SER A 7 -10.50 37.12 63.30
N ALA A 8 -10.28 37.80 62.16
CA ALA A 8 -11.32 38.18 61.24
C ALA A 8 -11.85 36.94 60.49
N PRO A 9 -13.17 36.83 60.22
CA PRO A 9 -13.71 35.70 59.48
C PRO A 9 -13.27 35.76 58.01
N ALA A 10 -12.79 34.63 57.50
CA ALA A 10 -12.45 34.45 56.09
C ALA A 10 -13.69 34.69 55.21
N ALA A 11 -13.60 35.65 54.29
CA ALA A 11 -14.63 35.91 53.30
C ALA A 11 -14.65 34.75 52.29
N LEU A 12 -15.77 34.03 52.21
CA LEU A 12 -15.98 32.98 51.20
C LEU A 12 -16.01 33.59 49.78
N PRO A 13 -15.50 32.87 48.76
CA PRO A 13 -15.56 33.35 47.39
C PRO A 13 -17.02 33.40 46.90
N ARG A 14 -17.42 34.61 46.50
CA ARG A 14 -18.71 34.94 45.90
C ARG A 14 -18.91 34.12 44.63
N THR A 15 -19.76 33.10 44.69
CA THR A 15 -20.12 32.28 43.53
C THR A 15 -20.89 33.13 42.52
N TRP A 16 -20.27 33.37 41.37
CA TRP A 16 -20.90 34.01 40.21
C TRP A 16 -21.93 33.05 39.60
N HIS A 17 -23.18 33.16 40.06
CA HIS A 17 -24.32 32.56 39.38
C HIS A 17 -24.74 33.54 38.28
N LEU A 18 -24.36 33.23 37.04
CA LEU A 18 -24.91 33.90 35.87
C LEU A 18 -26.40 33.54 35.80
N PRO A 19 -27.32 34.52 35.72
CA PRO A 19 -28.75 34.24 35.57
C PRO A 19 -29.01 33.78 34.13
N VAL A 20 -28.74 32.50 33.86
CA VAL A 20 -28.99 31.90 32.55
C VAL A 20 -30.49 31.68 32.43
N SER A 21 -31.19 32.66 31.85
CA SER A 21 -32.60 32.52 31.49
C SER A 21 -32.76 31.38 30.46
N GLY A 22 -33.88 30.64 30.48
CA GLY A 22 -34.15 29.60 29.48
C GLY A 22 -34.04 30.12 28.04
N ARG A 23 -34.35 31.40 27.83
CA ARG A 23 -34.19 32.09 26.54
C ARG A 23 -32.72 32.16 26.08
N THR A 24 -31.78 32.43 26.98
CA THR A 24 -30.35 32.45 26.65
C THR A 24 -29.80 31.08 26.26
N ILE A 25 -30.32 29.99 26.86
CA ILE A 25 -29.93 28.61 26.50
C ILE A 25 -30.43 28.29 25.08
N VAL A 26 -31.67 28.66 24.76
CA VAL A 26 -32.25 28.43 23.43
C VAL A 26 -31.48 29.18 22.34
N VAL A 27 -31.12 30.44 22.58
CA VAL A 27 -30.32 31.24 21.64
C VAL A 27 -28.93 30.63 21.45
N LEU A 28 -28.26 30.24 22.53
CA LEU A 28 -26.94 29.63 22.45
C LEU A 28 -26.98 28.28 21.72
N GLY A 29 -28.03 27.48 21.95
CA GLY A 29 -28.26 26.23 21.24
C GLY A 29 -28.48 26.42 19.74
N LEU A 30 -29.26 27.42 19.34
CA LEU A 30 -29.48 27.77 17.94
C LEU A 30 -28.19 28.22 17.25
N VAL A 31 -27.38 29.05 17.92
CA VAL A 31 -26.07 29.48 17.41
C VAL A 31 -25.13 28.28 17.26
N GLY A 32 -25.11 27.37 18.23
CA GLY A 32 -24.34 26.13 18.16
C GLY A 32 -24.76 25.24 16.98
N LEU A 33 -26.06 25.06 16.76
CA LEU A 33 -26.59 24.31 15.62
C LEU A 33 -26.24 24.96 14.28
N ALA A 34 -26.32 26.30 14.19
CA ALA A 34 -25.92 27.04 13.00
C ALA A 34 -24.42 26.86 12.69
N MET A 35 -23.56 26.93 13.71
CA MET A 35 -22.11 26.70 13.54
C MET A 35 -21.81 25.25 13.10
N LEU A 36 -22.50 24.26 13.66
CA LEU A 36 -22.36 22.86 13.24
C LEU A 36 -22.80 22.66 11.79
N GLY A 37 -23.86 23.36 11.36
CA GLY A 37 -24.30 23.41 9.97
C GLY A 37 -23.24 23.99 9.04
N LEU A 38 -22.63 25.12 9.39
CA LEU A 38 -21.53 25.72 8.62
C LEU A 38 -20.31 24.79 8.55
N LEU A 39 -19.98 24.10 9.63
CA LEU A 39 -18.87 23.14 9.67
C LEU A 39 -19.11 21.97 8.70
N ARG A 40 -20.35 21.47 8.61
CA ARG A 40 -20.76 20.44 7.65
C ARG A 40 -20.59 20.89 6.20
N VAL A 41 -20.89 22.16 5.88
CA VAL A 41 -20.74 22.72 4.53
C VAL A 41 -19.25 22.79 4.13
N VAL A 42 -18.37 23.17 5.06
CA VAL A 42 -16.93 23.17 4.82
C VAL A 42 -16.40 21.75 4.62
N GLN A 43 -16.83 20.78 5.43
CA GLN A 43 -16.47 19.36 5.22
C GLN A 43 -16.97 18.82 3.87
N SER A 44 -18.17 19.22 3.44
CA SER A 44 -18.72 18.82 2.14
C SER A 44 -17.84 19.25 0.97
N SER A 45 -17.09 20.35 1.12
CA SER A 45 -16.23 20.88 0.05
C SER A 45 -14.95 20.06 -0.15
N TYR A 46 -14.44 19.41 0.90
CA TYR A 46 -13.23 18.57 0.82
C TYR A 46 -13.49 17.16 0.27
N THR A 47 -14.71 16.63 0.45
CA THR A 47 -15.11 15.33 -0.09
C THR A 47 -15.33 15.33 -1.61
N THR A 48 -15.73 16.46 -2.20
CA THR A 48 -15.96 16.54 -3.66
C THR A 48 -14.65 16.68 -4.44
N SER A 49 -13.68 17.48 -3.97
CA SER A 49 -12.39 17.65 -4.65
C SER A 49 -11.52 16.38 -4.64
N THR A 50 -11.57 15.62 -3.55
CA THR A 50 -10.77 14.40 -3.41
C THR A 50 -11.41 13.24 -4.19
N GLY A 51 -12.74 13.19 -4.27
CA GLY A 51 -13.47 12.17 -5.04
C GLY A 51 -13.16 12.21 -6.53
N PHE A 52 -13.14 13.39 -7.17
CA PHE A 52 -12.85 13.50 -8.59
C PHE A 52 -11.46 13.00 -8.96
N THR A 53 -10.44 13.37 -8.16
CA THR A 53 -9.06 12.96 -8.40
C THR A 53 -8.89 11.45 -8.22
N VAL A 54 -9.56 10.87 -7.21
CA VAL A 54 -9.56 9.42 -6.96
C VAL A 54 -10.26 8.67 -8.08
N THR A 55 -11.43 9.13 -8.52
CA THR A 55 -12.17 8.50 -9.62
C THR A 55 -11.40 8.55 -10.95
N GLU A 56 -10.70 9.65 -11.23
CA GLU A 56 -9.87 9.76 -12.43
C GLU A 56 -8.67 8.81 -12.38
N LEU A 57 -8.00 8.72 -11.22
CA LEU A 57 -6.89 7.76 -11.00
C LEU A 57 -7.36 6.30 -11.08
N GLU A 58 -8.55 5.98 -10.57
CA GLU A 58 -9.16 4.66 -10.68
C GLU A 58 -9.49 4.31 -12.14
N GLN A 59 -10.06 5.24 -12.90
CA GLN A 59 -10.33 5.04 -14.32
C GLN A 59 -9.05 4.81 -15.13
N GLN A 60 -7.99 5.58 -14.87
CA GLN A 60 -6.70 5.39 -15.50
C GLN A 60 -6.10 4.01 -15.16
N ARG A 61 -6.16 3.60 -13.89
CA ARG A 61 -5.70 2.26 -13.48
C ARG A 61 -6.47 1.14 -14.18
N THR A 62 -7.80 1.23 -14.26
CA THR A 62 -8.61 0.24 -14.95
C THR A 62 -8.27 0.17 -16.44
N ALA A 63 -8.07 1.32 -17.09
CA ALA A 63 -7.66 1.38 -18.50
C ALA A 63 -6.30 0.72 -18.73
N LEU A 64 -5.29 1.04 -17.92
CA LEU A 64 -3.96 0.44 -18.03
C LEU A 64 -4.00 -1.08 -17.79
N HIS A 65 -4.79 -1.55 -16.83
CA HIS A 65 -4.94 -3.00 -16.60
C HIS A 65 -5.58 -3.71 -17.79
N ALA A 66 -6.56 -3.09 -18.44
CA ALA A 66 -7.17 -3.66 -19.65
C ALA A 66 -6.14 -3.76 -20.80
N GLU A 67 -5.30 -2.73 -20.96
CA GLU A 67 -4.23 -2.71 -21.97
C GLU A 67 -3.18 -3.78 -21.72
N VAL A 68 -2.72 -3.95 -20.47
CA VAL A 68 -1.80 -5.03 -20.09
C VAL A 68 -2.39 -6.40 -20.40
N ASN A 69 -3.64 -6.65 -20.02
CA ASN A 69 -4.29 -7.94 -20.27
C ASN A 69 -4.42 -8.24 -21.78
N ASN A 70 -4.72 -7.23 -22.59
CA ASN A 70 -4.75 -7.38 -24.05
C ASN A 70 -3.36 -7.71 -24.59
N LEU A 71 -2.33 -7.01 -24.13
CA LEU A 71 -0.96 -7.26 -24.56
C LEU A 71 -0.46 -8.64 -24.13
N GLU A 72 -0.82 -9.11 -22.94
CA GLU A 72 -0.52 -10.46 -22.48
C GLU A 72 -1.24 -11.54 -23.31
N ASN A 73 -2.48 -11.28 -23.71
CA ASN A 73 -3.19 -12.15 -24.64
C ASN A 73 -2.51 -12.19 -26.01
N ASP A 74 -2.11 -11.05 -26.55
CA ASP A 74 -1.41 -10.97 -27.84
C ASP A 74 -0.05 -11.68 -27.80
N VAL A 75 0.71 -11.51 -26.71
CA VAL A 75 1.95 -12.26 -26.47
C VAL A 75 1.66 -13.75 -26.38
N THR A 76 0.60 -14.18 -25.70
CA THR A 76 0.23 -15.59 -25.59
C THR A 76 -0.16 -16.17 -26.95
N VAL A 77 -0.91 -15.42 -27.76
CA VAL A 77 -1.28 -15.81 -29.13
C VAL A 77 -0.02 -15.94 -29.99
N HIS A 78 0.90 -14.98 -29.91
CA HIS A 78 2.11 -14.96 -30.73
C HIS A 78 3.20 -15.94 -30.26
N ALA A 79 3.31 -16.21 -28.96
CA ALA A 79 4.22 -17.18 -28.36
C ALA A 79 3.63 -18.60 -28.30
N SER A 80 2.40 -18.80 -28.78
CA SER A 80 1.77 -20.12 -28.73
C SER A 80 2.59 -21.14 -29.52
N LEU A 81 3.01 -22.19 -28.81
CA LEU A 81 3.75 -23.33 -29.36
C LEU A 81 3.05 -23.91 -30.60
N ASN A 82 1.72 -23.89 -30.63
CA ASN A 82 0.90 -24.31 -31.76
C ASN A 82 1.22 -23.59 -33.07
N ARG A 83 1.52 -22.29 -33.05
CA ARG A 83 1.91 -21.56 -34.27
C ARG A 83 3.28 -22.01 -34.75
N VAL A 84 4.24 -22.13 -33.83
CA VAL A 84 5.60 -22.59 -34.15
C VAL A 84 5.54 -24.00 -34.73
N GLU A 85 4.72 -24.87 -34.14
CA GLU A 85 4.51 -26.24 -34.58
C GLU A 85 3.77 -26.32 -35.93
N ALA A 86 2.76 -25.48 -36.15
CA ALA A 86 2.06 -25.39 -37.44
C ALA A 86 2.98 -24.87 -38.56
N GLU A 87 3.83 -23.88 -38.28
CA GLU A 87 4.78 -23.34 -39.25
C GLU A 87 5.95 -24.33 -39.50
N ALA A 88 6.41 -25.02 -38.45
CA ALA A 88 7.42 -26.07 -38.53
C ALA A 88 6.93 -27.28 -39.34
N ARG A 89 5.74 -27.81 -39.06
CA ARG A 89 5.20 -28.95 -39.81
C ARG A 89 4.73 -28.56 -41.20
N GLY A 90 4.03 -27.42 -41.33
CA GLY A 90 3.43 -26.99 -42.59
C GLY A 90 4.42 -26.43 -43.60
N ARG A 91 5.28 -25.49 -43.18
CA ARG A 91 6.19 -24.79 -44.10
C ARG A 91 7.58 -25.40 -44.15
N LEU A 92 8.08 -25.90 -43.01
CA LEU A 92 9.43 -26.49 -42.91
C LEU A 92 9.42 -28.01 -43.05
N GLY A 93 8.24 -28.65 -43.16
CA GLY A 93 8.11 -30.10 -43.31
C GLY A 93 8.68 -30.90 -42.12
N MET A 94 8.82 -30.27 -40.96
CA MET A 94 9.33 -30.93 -39.77
C MET A 94 8.36 -32.01 -39.29
N VAL A 95 8.91 -33.11 -38.78
CA VAL A 95 8.17 -34.28 -38.29
C VAL A 95 8.59 -34.57 -36.85
N GLU A 96 7.72 -35.24 -36.11
CA GLU A 96 8.00 -35.65 -34.73
C GLU A 96 9.33 -36.45 -34.67
N PRO A 97 10.32 -36.01 -33.88
CA PRO A 97 11.61 -36.68 -33.83
C PRO A 97 11.50 -38.03 -33.12
N THR A 98 11.96 -39.09 -33.77
CA THR A 98 11.94 -40.47 -33.21
C THR A 98 12.99 -40.68 -32.12
N GLN A 99 14.03 -39.85 -32.09
CA GLN A 99 15.14 -39.97 -31.14
C GLN A 99 15.61 -38.57 -30.72
N ARG A 100 15.83 -38.37 -29.41
CA ARG A 100 16.34 -37.11 -28.86
C ARG A 100 17.82 -37.28 -28.53
N ILE A 101 18.65 -36.38 -29.06
CA ILE A 101 20.09 -36.33 -28.78
C ILE A 101 20.32 -35.09 -27.92
N PHE A 102 20.87 -35.27 -26.73
CA PHE A 102 21.26 -34.18 -25.85
C PHE A 102 22.73 -33.85 -26.11
N VAL A 103 23.01 -32.59 -26.48
CA VAL A 103 24.37 -32.08 -26.68
C VAL A 103 24.66 -31.12 -25.53
N THR A 104 25.66 -31.44 -24.73
CA THR A 104 26.19 -30.52 -23.73
C THR A 104 27.08 -29.52 -24.47
N VAL A 105 26.77 -28.23 -24.34
CA VAL A 105 27.56 -27.14 -24.91
C VAL A 105 28.32 -26.49 -23.77
N ASP A 106 29.64 -26.59 -23.79
CA ASP A 106 30.54 -26.03 -22.76
C ASP A 106 30.78 -24.52 -22.91
N GLU A 107 29.94 -23.81 -23.66
CA GLU A 107 30.04 -22.36 -23.87
C GLU A 107 29.35 -21.61 -22.72
N ALA A 108 30.01 -20.56 -22.23
CA ALA A 108 29.45 -19.71 -21.19
C ALA A 108 28.16 -19.05 -21.68
N ALA A 109 27.09 -19.21 -20.90
CA ALA A 109 25.78 -18.64 -21.24
C ALA A 109 25.87 -17.10 -21.40
N PRO A 110 25.17 -16.52 -22.39
CA PRO A 110 25.12 -15.08 -22.56
C PRO A 110 24.60 -14.37 -21.28
N PRO A 111 25.06 -13.14 -20.99
CA PRO A 111 24.58 -12.37 -19.84
C PRO A 111 23.05 -12.19 -19.91
N LEU A 112 22.33 -12.57 -18.85
CA LEU A 112 20.86 -12.52 -18.76
C LEU A 112 20.31 -11.11 -18.46
N ASP A 113 21.17 -10.09 -18.51
CA ASP A 113 20.94 -8.70 -18.09
C ASP A 113 19.75 -8.02 -18.77
N ARG A 114 19.23 -8.62 -19.85
CA ARG A 114 18.13 -8.07 -20.67
C ARG A 114 16.76 -8.68 -20.39
N LEU A 115 16.66 -9.70 -19.53
CA LEU A 115 15.37 -10.28 -19.17
C LEU A 115 14.77 -9.57 -17.94
N PRO A 116 13.47 -9.20 -17.99
CA PRO A 116 12.75 -8.77 -16.80
C PRO A 116 12.89 -9.80 -15.68
N ALA A 117 13.02 -9.35 -14.42
CA ALA A 117 13.34 -10.19 -13.26
C ALA A 117 12.46 -11.46 -13.13
N ARG A 118 11.20 -11.40 -13.58
CA ARG A 118 10.26 -12.54 -13.57
C ARG A 118 10.58 -13.69 -14.54
N TYR A 119 11.41 -13.45 -15.55
CA TYR A 119 11.83 -14.46 -16.55
C TYR A 119 13.30 -14.85 -16.40
N GLN A 120 13.99 -14.30 -15.40
CA GLN A 120 15.32 -14.80 -15.05
C GLN A 120 15.10 -16.16 -14.36
N PRO A 121 15.76 -17.24 -14.83
CA PRO A 121 15.71 -18.50 -14.11
C PRO A 121 16.21 -18.21 -12.69
N ALA A 122 15.41 -18.59 -11.69
CA ALA A 122 15.87 -18.62 -10.32
C ALA A 122 16.95 -19.70 -10.26
N ILE A 123 18.20 -19.33 -10.58
CA ILE A 123 19.34 -20.10 -10.12
C ILE A 123 19.16 -20.05 -8.61
N ALA A 124 18.78 -21.19 -8.05
CA ALA A 124 18.79 -21.37 -6.61
C ALA A 124 20.20 -20.96 -6.18
N LYS A 125 20.34 -19.72 -5.68
CA LYS A 125 21.36 -19.47 -4.68
C LYS A 125 21.05 -20.55 -3.66
N GLU A 126 21.90 -21.56 -3.58
CA GLU A 126 22.04 -22.27 -2.33
C GLU A 126 22.15 -21.15 -1.31
N ASP A 127 21.10 -20.98 -0.52
CA ASP A 127 21.12 -20.10 0.62
C ASP A 127 22.29 -20.63 1.43
N ALA A 128 23.45 -19.96 1.28
CA ALA A 128 24.55 -20.09 2.18
C ALA A 128 23.95 -19.68 3.52
N GLY A 129 23.51 -20.70 4.25
CA GLY A 129 22.46 -20.62 5.24
C GLY A 129 22.69 -19.41 6.10
N ASP A 130 21.77 -18.46 6.04
CA ASP A 130 21.83 -17.28 6.86
C ASP A 130 21.78 -17.79 8.30
N LEU A 131 22.94 -17.79 8.96
CA LEU A 131 23.10 -18.37 10.29
C LEU A 131 21.97 -17.80 11.15
N PRO A 132 21.16 -18.67 11.78
CA PRO A 132 20.03 -18.19 12.55
C PRO A 132 20.53 -17.21 13.60
N TRP A 133 19.83 -16.10 13.76
CA TRP A 133 20.29 -14.90 14.49
C TRP A 133 20.89 -15.17 15.87
N TRP A 134 20.44 -16.24 16.55
CA TRP A 134 20.96 -16.67 17.85
C TRP A 134 22.40 -17.17 17.78
N GLN A 135 22.79 -17.80 16.67
CA GLN A 135 24.16 -18.26 16.41
C GLN A 135 25.09 -17.07 16.12
N LYS A 136 24.57 -16.00 15.49
CA LYS A 136 25.28 -14.71 15.37
C LYS A 136 25.46 -14.03 16.74
N ALA A 137 24.47 -14.15 17.64
CA ALA A 137 24.56 -13.60 18.99
C ALA A 137 25.54 -14.36 19.88
N LEU A 138 25.60 -15.69 19.76
CA LEU A 138 26.53 -16.54 20.53
C LEU A 138 27.99 -16.36 20.09
N SER A 139 28.23 -16.33 18.78
CA SER A 139 29.57 -16.06 18.23
C SER A 139 30.08 -14.66 18.61
N ALA A 140 29.20 -13.65 18.69
CA ALA A 140 29.55 -12.32 19.19
C ALA A 140 29.92 -12.30 20.69
N LEU A 141 29.46 -13.30 21.46
CA LEU A 141 29.77 -13.45 22.88
C LEU A 141 30.98 -14.37 23.16
N GLY A 142 31.60 -14.94 22.11
CA GLY A 142 32.74 -15.86 22.25
C GLY A 142 32.36 -17.21 22.87
N ILE A 143 31.09 -17.60 22.76
CA ILE A 143 30.58 -18.90 23.22
C ILE A 143 30.26 -19.71 21.96
N ASP A 144 31.17 -20.61 21.60
CA ASP A 144 30.95 -21.63 20.55
C ASP A 144 30.17 -22.83 21.11
#